data_AF-A0ABD3FUG6-F1
#
_entry.id   AF-A0ABD3FUG6-F1
#
_cell.length_a   1.000
_cell.length_b   1.000
_cell.length_c   1.000
_cell.angle_alpha   90.00
_cell.angle_beta   90.00
_cell.angle_gamma   90.00
#
_symmetry.space_group_name_H-M   'P 1'
#
loop_
_entity.id
_entity.type
_entity.pdbx_description
1 polymer ?
#
loop_
_entity_poly.entity_id
_entity_poly.type
_entity_poly.pdbx_seq_one_letter_code
_entity_poly.pdbx_strand_id
1 'polypeptide(L)'
;MFPSAFEARHGMRDHVTDMVTVTKWERLTPDWLRNVFHVEMHTMNTAIKYRIGEALAVYGHNDEKAVVKCLQTYDVDAEDVVVLSVVHKKKGEAATCPSEETLTYYQLFSHVLDIFSHL
;
A
#
# COMPACT_ATOMS: atom_id res chain seq x y z
N MET A 1 17.82 -6.22 -16.44
CA MET A 1 18.61 -4.99 -16.68
C MET A 1 18.67 -4.23 -15.35
N PHE A 2 19.88 -4.07 -14.82
CA PHE A 2 20.40 -3.35 -13.64
C PHE A 2 19.48 -2.64 -12.59
N PRO A 3 18.93 -3.37 -11.60
CA PRO A 3 18.35 -2.75 -10.39
C PRO A 3 19.38 -2.04 -9.50
N SER A 4 20.64 -2.51 -9.54
CA SER A 4 21.75 -1.98 -8.73
C SER A 4 22.28 -0.62 -9.20
N ALA A 5 21.96 -0.19 -10.42
CA ALA A 5 22.46 1.07 -10.98
C ALA A 5 21.67 2.31 -10.48
N PHE A 6 20.45 2.12 -9.97
CA PHE A 6 19.56 3.22 -9.56
C PHE A 6 19.38 3.34 -8.04
N GLU A 7 20.17 2.60 -7.24
CA GLU A 7 19.92 2.48 -5.79
C GLU A 7 18.43 2.24 -5.48
N ALA A 8 17.75 1.41 -6.28
CA ALA A 8 16.33 1.13 -6.11
C ALA A 8 16.14 0.48 -4.73
N ARG A 9 15.80 1.29 -3.73
CA ARG A 9 15.50 0.82 -2.39
C ARG A 9 14.13 0.17 -2.45
N HIS A 10 14.09 -1.14 -2.19
CA HIS A 10 12.85 -1.80 -1.82
C HIS A 10 12.49 -1.34 -0.40
N GLY A 11 12.05 -0.10 -0.30
CA GLY A 11 11.71 0.58 0.93
C GLY A 11 10.22 0.46 1.17
N MET A 12 9.86 0.09 2.40
CA MET A 12 8.53 0.35 2.90
C MET A 12 8.32 1.87 2.91
N ARG A 13 7.16 2.35 2.45
CA ARG A 13 6.90 3.79 2.42
C ARG A 13 6.90 4.34 3.85
N ASP A 14 7.31 5.58 4.04
CA ASP A 14 7.52 6.21 5.35
C ASP A 14 6.36 6.09 6.34
N HIS A 15 5.12 5.95 5.85
CA HIS A 15 3.91 5.84 6.66
C HIS A 15 3.51 4.40 6.99
N VAL A 16 4.21 3.39 6.48
CA VAL A 16 3.96 1.99 6.82
C VAL A 16 5.08 1.51 7.75
N THR A 17 4.69 0.97 8.91
CA THR A 17 5.64 0.71 10.01
C THR A 17 6.44 -0.57 9.79
N ASP A 18 5.77 -1.69 9.50
CA ASP A 18 6.41 -2.98 9.24
C ASP A 18 5.51 -3.89 8.41
N MET A 19 6.14 -4.85 7.73
CA MET A 19 5.45 -5.96 7.10
C MET A 19 5.32 -7.11 8.09
N VAL A 20 4.09 -7.53 8.37
CA VAL A 20 3.78 -8.64 9.28
C VAL A 20 3.38 -9.89 8.52
N THR A 21 3.65 -11.06 9.11
CA THR A 21 3.20 -12.33 8.53
C THR A 21 1.82 -12.68 9.07
N VAL A 22 0.87 -13.00 8.19
CA VAL A 22 -0.42 -13.56 8.59
C VAL A 22 -0.23 -15.04 8.91
N THR A 23 -0.54 -15.45 10.15
CA THR A 23 -0.42 -16.84 10.61
C THR A 23 -1.73 -17.60 10.53
N LYS A 24 -2.86 -16.90 10.52
CA LYS A 24 -4.19 -17.49 10.40
C LYS A 24 -5.11 -16.61 9.56
N TRP A 25 -5.87 -17.23 8.67
CA TRP A 25 -6.91 -16.59 7.87
C TRP A 25 -8.12 -17.53 7.80
N GLU A 26 -9.11 -17.32 8.65
CA GLU A 26 -10.25 -18.23 8.78
C GLU A 26 -11.56 -17.47 8.57
N ARG A 27 -12.47 -18.06 7.81
CA ARG A 27 -13.82 -17.51 7.63
C ARG A 27 -14.71 -17.99 8.78
N LEU A 28 -15.32 -17.04 9.49
CA LEU A 28 -16.19 -17.34 10.63
C LEU A 28 -17.65 -17.57 10.22
N THR A 29 -18.05 -17.07 9.05
CA THR A 29 -19.43 -17.14 8.56
C THR A 29 -19.64 -18.30 7.57
N PRO A 30 -20.91 -18.76 7.41
CA PRO A 30 -21.33 -19.62 6.29
C PRO A 30 -21.49 -18.85 4.96
N ASP A 31 -21.59 -19.58 3.85
CA ASP A 31 -21.45 -19.06 2.47
C ASP A 31 -22.54 -18.09 1.97
N TRP A 32 -23.59 -17.87 2.74
CA TRP A 32 -24.81 -17.23 2.24
C TRP A 32 -25.14 -15.87 2.87
N LEU A 33 -24.27 -15.29 3.69
CA LEU A 33 -24.59 -14.03 4.40
C LEU A 33 -23.61 -12.89 4.08
N ARG A 34 -22.48 -12.84 4.79
CA ARG A 34 -21.38 -11.90 4.60
C ARG A 34 -20.10 -12.62 4.89
N ASN A 35 -18.99 -12.16 4.32
CA ASN A 35 -17.68 -12.70 4.64
C ASN A 35 -17.14 -12.00 5.89
N VAL A 36 -17.07 -12.73 7.01
CA VAL A 36 -16.40 -12.28 8.23
C VAL A 36 -15.20 -13.19 8.45
N PHE A 37 -14.04 -12.59 8.63
CA PHE A 37 -12.78 -13.32 8.79
C PHE A 37 -12.16 -13.06 10.16
N HIS A 38 -11.57 -14.10 10.72
CA HIS A 38 -10.62 -14.03 11.81
C HIS A 38 -9.21 -14.11 11.23
N VAL A 39 -8.41 -13.08 11.50
CA VAL A 39 -7.04 -12.96 10.99
C VAL A 39 -6.08 -12.84 12.16
N GLU A 40 -5.04 -13.67 12.18
CA GLU A 40 -3.95 -13.57 13.15
C GLU A 40 -2.68 -13.13 12.44
N MET A 41 -1.98 -12.17 13.04
CA MET A 41 -0.75 -11.59 12.52
C MET A 41 0.37 -11.78 13.53
N HIS A 42 1.51 -12.26 13.06
CA HIS A 42 2.70 -12.42 13.87
C HIS A 42 3.53 -11.13 13.85
N THR A 43 3.76 -10.57 15.03
CA THR A 43 4.49 -9.30 15.23
C THR A 43 5.81 -9.48 15.96
N MET A 44 6.28 -10.71 16.21
CA MET A 44 7.63 -10.88 16.77
C MET A 44 8.65 -10.38 15.76
N ASN A 45 9.67 -9.68 16.25
CA ASN A 45 10.73 -9.04 15.46
C ASN A 45 10.26 -7.90 14.54
N THR A 46 9.06 -7.34 14.76
CA THR A 46 8.66 -6.07 14.15
C THR A 46 8.78 -4.92 15.16
N ALA A 47 8.83 -3.68 14.68
CA ALA A 47 8.77 -2.47 15.49
C ALA A 47 7.35 -2.17 16.00
N ILE A 48 6.33 -2.93 15.59
CA ILE A 48 4.95 -2.77 16.05
C ILE A 48 4.85 -3.13 17.54
N LYS A 49 4.38 -2.16 18.34
CA LYS A 49 3.98 -2.35 19.75
C LYS A 49 2.49 -2.09 19.87
N TYR A 50 1.78 -2.93 20.62
CA TYR A 50 0.34 -2.92 20.71
C TYR A 50 -0.14 -3.26 22.12
N ARG A 51 -1.23 -2.61 22.56
CA ARG A 51 -2.00 -3.00 23.75
C ARG A 51 -3.45 -3.29 23.38
N ILE A 52 -4.08 -4.18 24.16
CA ILE A 52 -5.49 -4.53 23.98
C ILE A 52 -6.35 -3.27 23.96
N GLY A 53 -7.16 -3.14 22.91
CA GLY A 53 -8.03 -1.98 22.71
C GLY A 53 -7.43 -0.87 21.84
N GLU A 54 -6.14 -0.94 21.50
CA GLU A 54 -5.57 -0.07 20.47
C GLU A 54 -6.04 -0.52 19.07
N ALA A 55 -5.94 0.36 18.08
CA ALA A 55 -6.26 0.05 16.69
C ALA A 55 -4.97 -0.21 15.90
N LEU A 56 -5.02 -1.20 15.01
CA LEU A 56 -3.95 -1.45 14.03
C LEU A 56 -4.41 -0.97 12.66
N ALA A 57 -3.60 -0.12 12.03
CA ALA A 57 -3.81 0.28 10.65
C ALA A 57 -3.22 -0.77 9.70
N VAL A 58 -3.97 -1.10 8.64
CA VAL A 58 -3.51 -1.98 7.56
C VAL A 58 -3.42 -1.16 6.28
N TYR A 59 -2.28 -1.24 5.62
CA TYR A 59 -2.11 -0.64 4.30
C TYR A 59 -2.60 -1.62 3.24
N GLY A 60 -3.80 -1.36 2.72
CA GLY A 60 -4.44 -2.18 1.69
C GLY A 60 -3.99 -1.78 0.29
N HIS A 61 -3.88 -2.76 -0.60
CA HIS A 61 -3.67 -2.53 -2.03
C HIS A 61 -4.97 -2.76 -2.78
N ASN A 62 -5.16 -2.01 -3.85
CA ASN A 62 -6.28 -2.23 -4.77
C ASN A 62 -6.14 -3.56 -5.51
N ASP A 63 -7.27 -4.14 -5.94
CA ASP A 63 -7.29 -5.36 -6.74
C ASP A 63 -6.56 -5.14 -8.08
N GLU A 64 -5.58 -6.00 -8.37
CA GLU A 64 -4.71 -5.91 -9.55
C GLU A 64 -5.51 -5.87 -10.85
N LYS A 65 -6.51 -6.76 -10.99
CA LYS A 65 -7.31 -6.85 -12.22
C LYS A 65 -8.17 -5.61 -12.41
N ALA A 66 -8.74 -5.09 -11.32
CA ALA A 66 -9.51 -3.86 -11.35
C ALA A 66 -8.63 -2.65 -11.71
N VAL A 67 -7.40 -2.57 -11.19
CA VAL A 67 -6.42 -1.52 -11.53
C VAL A 67 -6.04 -1.59 -13.00
N VAL A 68 -5.65 -2.76 -13.50
CA VAL A 68 -5.26 -2.94 -14.92
C VAL A 68 -6.42 -2.57 -15.84
N LYS A 69 -7.65 -2.98 -15.51
CA LYS A 69 -8.84 -2.62 -16.28
C LYS A 69 -9.11 -1.11 -16.26
N CYS A 70 -8.89 -0.45 -15.12
CA CYS A 70 -9.02 1.00 -15.00
C CYS A 70 -8.02 1.70 -15.94
N LEU A 71 -6.74 1.34 -15.89
CA LEU A 71 -5.69 1.91 -16.73
C LEU A 71 -5.95 1.70 -18.24
N GLN A 72 -6.40 0.50 -18.62
CA GLN A 72 -6.79 0.20 -20.00
C GLN A 72 -7.93 1.08 -20.52
N THR A 73 -8.84 1.52 -19.66
CA THR A 73 -9.94 2.41 -20.05
C THR A 73 -9.42 3.79 -20.48
N TYR A 74 -8.22 4.16 -20.02
CA TYR A 74 -7.54 5.41 -20.36
C TYR A 74 -6.41 5.22 -21.39
N ASP A 75 -6.24 4.02 -21.96
CA ASP A 75 -5.13 3.69 -22.88
C ASP A 75 -3.74 3.94 -22.28
N VAL A 76 -3.60 3.69 -20.98
CA VAL A 76 -2.34 3.86 -20.23
C VAL A 76 -1.70 2.50 -19.96
N ASP A 77 -0.41 2.35 -20.27
CA ASP A 77 0.36 1.17 -19.90
C ASP A 77 0.68 1.19 -18.40
N ALA A 78 0.48 0.05 -17.73
CA ALA A 78 0.70 -0.08 -16.30
C ALA A 78 2.20 -0.04 -15.93
N GLU A 79 3.08 -0.41 -16.85
CA GLU A 79 4.53 -0.42 -16.66
C GLU A 79 5.19 0.92 -16.98
N ASP A 80 4.46 1.85 -17.59
CA ASP A 80 4.97 3.19 -17.87
C ASP A 80 5.27 3.93 -16.56
N VAL A 81 6.35 4.71 -16.58
CA VAL A 81 6.89 5.40 -15.41
C VAL A 81 6.37 6.83 -15.35
N VAL A 82 5.96 7.24 -14.16
CA VAL A 82 5.54 8.60 -13.82
C VAL A 82 6.41 9.15 -12.70
N VAL A 83 6.76 10.43 -12.81
CA VAL A 83 7.47 11.19 -11.78
C VAL A 83 6.50 12.14 -11.11
N LEU A 84 6.40 12.05 -9.78
CA LEU A 84 5.52 12.87 -8.97
C LEU A 84 6.36 13.74 -8.03
N SER A 85 6.07 15.04 -8.00
CA SER A 85 6.62 15.93 -6.99
C SER A 85 5.82 15.77 -5.69
N VAL A 86 6.41 15.14 -4.69
CA VAL A 86 5.80 14.90 -3.38
C VAL A 86 6.29 15.94 -2.39
N VAL A 87 5.34 16.64 -1.76
CA VAL A 87 5.63 17.58 -0.67
C VAL A 87 5.45 16.84 0.65
N HIS A 88 6.56 16.46 1.26
CA HIS A 88 6.54 15.89 2.60
C HIS A 88 6.25 16.98 3.64
N LYS A 89 5.11 16.88 4.32
CA LYS A 89 4.83 17.67 5.52
C LYS A 89 5.11 16.83 6.76
N LYS A 90 6.26 17.03 7.38
CA LYS A 90 6.45 16.55 8.76
C LYS A 90 5.59 17.40 9.69
N LYS A 91 4.91 16.74 10.63
CA LYS A 91 4.04 17.40 11.63
C LYS A 91 4.88 18.36 12.48
N GLY A 92 4.78 19.65 12.22
CA GLY A 92 5.46 20.72 12.97
C GLY A 92 6.62 21.44 12.26
N GLU A 93 6.99 21.06 11.04
CA GLU A 93 8.02 21.75 10.25
C GLU A 93 7.42 22.41 9.00
N ALA A 94 8.03 23.51 8.54
CA ALA A 94 7.72 24.09 7.24
C ALA A 94 7.95 23.04 6.14
N ALA A 95 7.09 23.05 5.11
CA ALA A 95 7.17 22.09 4.00
C ALA A 95 8.62 22.02 3.50
N THR A 96 9.23 20.84 3.62
CA THR A 96 10.58 20.58 3.13
C THR A 96 10.58 20.65 1.60
N CYS A 97 11.74 20.82 0.98
CA CYS A 97 11.87 20.84 -0.48
C CYS A 97 11.12 19.65 -1.10
N PRO A 98 10.38 19.86 -2.21
CA PRO A 98 9.64 18.78 -2.87
C PRO A 98 10.63 17.67 -3.26
N SER A 99 10.35 16.45 -2.82
CA SER A 99 11.08 15.26 -3.25
C SER A 99 10.38 14.69 -4.47
N GLU A 100 11.15 14.16 -5.42
CA GLU A 100 10.58 13.46 -6.57
C GLU A 100 10.44 11.97 -6.25
N GLU A 101 9.24 11.43 -6.42
CA GLU A 101 8.98 9.99 -6.39
C GLU A 101 8.79 9.50 -7.84
N THR A 102 9.52 8.46 -8.22
CA THR A 102 9.38 7.81 -9.53
C THR A 102 8.74 6.45 -9.32
N LEU A 103 7.59 6.22 -9.95
CA LEU A 103 6.76 5.01 -9.79
C LEU A 103 6.24 4.57 -11.15
N THR A 104 5.83 3.31 -11.30
CA THR A 104 5.00 2.93 -12.45
C THR A 104 3.55 3.34 -12.24
N TYR A 105 2.78 3.46 -13.33
CA TYR A 105 1.32 3.68 -13.23
C TYR A 105 0.64 2.58 -12.42
N TYR A 106 1.09 1.33 -12.54
CA TYR A 106 0.61 0.23 -11.71
C TYR A 106 0.81 0.52 -10.22
N GLN A 107 2.04 0.88 -9.80
CA GLN A 107 2.34 1.18 -8.39
C GLN A 107 1.55 2.38 -7.88
N LEU A 108 1.36 3.39 -8.72
CA LEU A 108 0.58 4.58 -8.38
C LEU A 108 -0.89 4.24 -8.08
N PHE A 109 -1.52 3.51 -8.99
CA PHE A 109 -2.95 3.18 -8.90
C PHE A 109 -3.25 2.02 -7.95
N SER A 110 -2.30 1.11 -7.72
CA SER A 110 -2.49 -0.02 -6.79
C SER A 110 -2.24 0.34 -5.34
N HIS A 111 -1.23 1.17 -5.06
CA HIS A 111 -0.77 1.42 -3.69
C HIS A 111 -1.11 2.84 -3.20
N VAL A 112 -1.10 3.87 -4.06
CA VAL A 112 -1.20 5.27 -3.57
C VAL A 112 -2.64 5.80 -3.64
N LEU A 113 -3.29 5.61 -4.78
CA LEU A 113 -4.56 6.25 -5.08
C LEU A 113 -5.74 5.38 -4.62
N ASP A 114 -6.70 6.03 -3.96
CA ASP A 114 -8.02 5.44 -3.75
C ASP A 114 -8.89 5.73 -4.97
N ILE A 115 -9.05 4.71 -5.82
CA ILE A 115 -9.83 4.77 -7.06
C ILE A 115 -11.22 4.12 -6.93
N PHE A 116 -11.57 3.58 -5.75
CA PHE A 116 -12.80 2.80 -5.54
C PHE A 116 -13.68 3.29 -4.37
N SER A 117 -13.34 4.40 -3.74
CA SER A 117 -14.09 5.00 -2.62
C SER A 117 -15.59 5.27 -2.84
N HIS A 118 -16.06 5.37 -4.09
CA HIS A 118 -17.45 5.69 -4.42
C HIS A 118 -18.31 4.46 -4.81
N LEU A 119 -17.76 3.24 -4.69
CA LEU A 119 -18.50 1.99 -4.92
C LEU A 119 -19.24 1.51 -3.67
#